data_AF-A0A495FHY4-F1
#
_entry.id   AF-A0A495FHY4-F1
#
_cell.length_a   1.000
_cell.length_b   1.000
_cell.length_c   1.000
_cell.angle_alpha   90.00
_cell.angle_beta   90.00
_cell.angle_gamma   90.00
#
_symmetry.space_group_name_H-M   'P 1'
#
loop_
_entity.id
_entity.type
_entity.pdbx_description
1 polymer ?
#
loop_
_entity_poly.entity_id
_entity_poly.type
_entity_poly.pdbx_seq_one_letter_code
_entity_poly.pdbx_strand_id
1 'polypeptide(L)'
;MVQRLEIALVVEDVLSRVLMEKVLAHTGRDYVVLRPMVERGVGNIRRSVTKYLNASRALPHVVLADLDQTACAPLLRQQWGVALLPRTMLFRVAVREAEAWVLADRAGFAAFAGIPPSKISPAPETLPDPKQELVNLVRRSRNKRLAAELVPAQGSAVSIGPLYNERLGQFVREFWDVEAAMANSPSLERTVARLRTFMK
;
A
#
# COMPACT_ATOMS: atom_id res chain seq x y z
N MET A 1 -6.92 28.79 -6.20
CA MET A 1 -6.50 28.24 -4.90
C MET A 1 -6.70 26.73 -4.91
N VAL A 2 -5.68 25.94 -4.57
CA VAL A 2 -5.87 24.52 -4.32
C VAL A 2 -6.68 24.40 -3.04
N GLN A 3 -7.89 23.84 -3.10
CA GLN A 3 -8.71 23.63 -1.91
C GLN A 3 -8.08 22.52 -1.07
N ARG A 4 -7.76 22.85 0.18
CA ARG A 4 -7.32 21.87 1.18
C ARG A 4 -8.40 20.80 1.37
N LEU A 5 -8.00 19.53 1.33
CA LEU A 5 -8.87 18.38 1.53
C LEU A 5 -8.42 17.58 2.74
N GLU A 6 -9.10 17.80 3.85
CA GLU A 6 -8.89 17.08 5.10
C GLU A 6 -9.55 15.70 5.06
N ILE A 7 -8.80 14.66 5.43
CA ILE A 7 -9.28 13.28 5.37
C ILE A 7 -8.95 12.47 6.62
N ALA A 8 -9.73 11.43 6.86
CA ALA A 8 -9.27 10.25 7.57
C ALA A 8 -8.63 9.27 6.58
N LEU A 9 -7.46 8.74 6.92
CA LEU A 9 -6.76 7.72 6.15
C LEU A 9 -6.78 6.41 6.92
N VAL A 10 -7.49 5.41 6.40
CA VAL A 10 -7.57 4.06 6.98
C VAL A 10 -6.74 3.12 6.12
N VAL A 11 -5.80 2.43 6.74
CA VAL A 11 -4.92 1.47 6.07
C VAL A 11 -4.71 0.23 6.94
N GLU A 12 -4.15 -0.81 6.33
CA GLU A 12 -3.94 -2.10 6.98
C GLU A 12 -2.81 -2.08 8.00
N ASP A 13 -1.67 -1.49 7.63
CA ASP A 13 -0.45 -1.56 8.41
C ASP A 13 0.40 -0.28 8.27
N VAL A 14 1.61 -0.29 8.81
CA VAL A 14 2.50 0.87 8.78
C VAL A 14 3.04 1.12 7.36
N LEU A 15 3.35 0.07 6.60
CA LEU A 15 3.88 0.21 5.25
C LEU A 15 2.85 0.83 4.29
N SER A 16 1.64 0.29 4.28
CA SER A 16 0.51 0.80 3.50
C SER A 16 0.17 2.25 3.85
N ARG A 17 0.35 2.67 5.12
CA ARG A 17 0.24 4.09 5.51
C ARG A 17 1.26 4.96 4.79
N VAL A 18 2.54 4.58 4.87
CA VAL A 18 3.64 5.38 4.30
C VAL A 18 3.52 5.46 2.77
N LEU A 19 3.11 4.36 2.12
CA LEU A 19 2.79 4.34 0.69
C LEU A 19 1.67 5.33 0.37
N MET A 20 0.56 5.27 1.10
CA MET A 20 -0.57 6.17 0.86
C MET A 20 -0.21 7.64 1.10
N GLU A 21 0.56 7.98 2.13
CA GLU A 21 1.03 9.35 2.37
C GLU A 21 1.89 9.85 1.19
N LYS A 22 2.80 9.03 0.67
CA LYS A 22 3.62 9.35 -0.52
C LYS A 22 2.75 9.51 -1.78
N VAL A 23 1.79 8.62 -1.98
CA VAL A 23 0.84 8.66 -3.11
C VAL A 23 -0.07 9.90 -3.06
N LEU A 24 -0.57 10.26 -1.88
CA LEU A 24 -1.38 11.46 -1.68
C LEU A 24 -0.60 12.72 -2.06
N ALA A 25 0.66 12.83 -1.59
CA ALA A 25 1.56 13.93 -1.96
C ALA A 25 1.82 13.99 -3.47
N HIS A 26 1.94 12.83 -4.13
CA HIS A 26 2.15 12.71 -5.58
C HIS A 26 0.96 13.19 -6.43
N THR A 27 -0.25 13.25 -5.87
CA THR A 27 -1.44 13.60 -6.65
C THR A 27 -1.50 15.07 -7.09
N GLY A 28 -0.64 15.93 -6.52
CA GLY A 28 -0.67 17.38 -6.74
C GLY A 28 -1.86 18.07 -6.04
N ARG A 29 -2.54 17.38 -5.12
CA ARG A 29 -3.65 17.92 -4.33
C ARG A 29 -3.20 18.18 -2.90
N ASP A 30 -3.78 19.21 -2.28
CA ASP A 30 -3.51 19.57 -0.88
C ASP A 30 -4.29 18.67 0.10
N TYR A 31 -3.94 17.39 0.12
CA TYR A 31 -4.46 16.43 1.09
C TYR A 31 -3.83 16.66 2.47
N VAL A 32 -4.67 16.72 3.50
CA VAL A 32 -4.22 16.74 4.90
C VAL A 32 -4.81 15.53 5.62
N VAL A 33 -3.93 14.61 6.06
CA VAL A 33 -4.33 13.45 6.85
C VAL A 33 -4.52 13.89 8.30
N LEU A 34 -5.76 14.27 8.65
CA LEU A 34 -6.10 14.64 10.03
C LEU A 34 -6.17 13.42 10.96
N ARG A 35 -6.64 12.28 10.43
CA ARG A 35 -6.79 11.05 11.22
C ARG A 35 -6.18 9.86 10.50
N PRO A 36 -4.92 9.49 10.79
CA PRO A 36 -4.36 8.23 10.34
C PRO A 36 -4.86 7.08 11.23
N MET A 37 -5.37 6.02 10.62
CA MET A 37 -5.87 4.81 11.27
C MET A 37 -5.17 3.60 10.66
N VAL A 38 -4.40 2.88 11.49
CA VAL A 38 -3.69 1.65 11.11
C VAL A 38 -4.36 0.48 11.81
N GLU A 39 -5.12 -0.31 11.07
CA GLU A 39 -6.04 -1.30 11.63
C GLU A 39 -5.38 -2.63 12.01
N ARG A 40 -4.12 -2.87 11.63
CA ARG A 40 -3.35 -4.09 11.88
C ARG A 40 -4.03 -5.34 11.31
N GLY A 41 -4.30 -5.30 10.01
CA GLY A 41 -4.85 -6.42 9.24
C GLY A 41 -6.16 -6.08 8.52
N VAL A 42 -6.28 -6.57 7.29
CA VAL A 42 -7.44 -6.44 6.40
C VAL A 42 -8.78 -6.79 7.07
N GLY A 43 -8.78 -7.82 7.94
CA GLY A 43 -9.97 -8.31 8.62
C GLY A 43 -10.52 -7.29 9.63
N ASN A 44 -9.67 -6.45 10.20
CA ASN A 44 -10.07 -5.40 11.13
C ASN A 44 -10.75 -4.26 10.37
N ILE A 45 -10.19 -3.87 9.21
CA ILE A 45 -10.83 -2.92 8.28
C ILE A 45 -12.23 -3.43 7.90
N ARG A 46 -12.35 -4.71 7.52
CA ARG A 46 -13.64 -5.31 7.16
C ARG A 46 -14.68 -5.19 8.28
N ARG A 47 -14.31 -5.52 9.52
CA ARG A 47 -15.23 -5.44 10.67
C ARG A 47 -15.66 -4.01 10.99
N SER A 48 -14.84 -3.02 10.68
CA SER A 48 -15.09 -1.61 10.95
C SER A 48 -15.63 -0.82 9.75
N VAL A 49 -15.85 -1.47 8.59
CA VAL A 49 -16.17 -0.76 7.34
C VAL A 49 -17.41 0.12 7.43
N THR A 50 -18.46 -0.34 8.11
CA THR A 50 -19.69 0.44 8.35
C THR A 50 -19.43 1.68 9.21
N LYS A 51 -18.48 1.61 10.16
CA LYS A 51 -18.08 2.76 10.98
C LYS A 51 -17.43 3.84 10.12
N TYR A 52 -16.54 3.45 9.21
CA TYR A 52 -15.91 4.37 8.27
C TYR A 52 -16.93 5.00 7.33
N LEU A 53 -17.89 4.22 6.83
CA LEU A 53 -18.97 4.74 5.98
C LEU A 53 -19.78 5.81 6.71
N ASN A 54 -20.18 5.57 7.96
CA ASN A 54 -20.91 6.55 8.75
C ASN A 54 -20.07 7.80 9.07
N ALA A 55 -18.81 7.61 9.48
CA ALA A 55 -17.88 8.69 9.80
C ALA A 55 -17.50 9.52 8.56
N SER A 56 -17.53 8.93 7.36
CA SER A 56 -17.23 9.60 6.11
C SER A 56 -18.14 10.79 5.81
N ARG A 57 -19.32 10.86 6.43
CA ARG A 57 -20.26 11.97 6.28
C ARG A 57 -19.80 13.25 7.00
N ALA A 58 -18.97 13.11 8.03
CA ALA A 58 -18.45 14.22 8.82
C ALA A 58 -17.03 14.63 8.39
N LEU A 59 -16.20 13.66 8.01
CA LEU A 59 -14.84 13.85 7.53
C LEU A 59 -14.64 12.92 6.34
N PRO A 60 -14.24 13.36 5.13
CA PRO A 60 -14.01 12.43 4.03
C PRO A 60 -13.01 11.32 4.39
N HIS A 61 -13.30 10.08 3.98
CA HIS A 61 -12.46 8.92 4.30
C HIS A 61 -11.82 8.36 3.04
N VAL A 62 -10.52 8.09 3.11
CA VAL A 62 -9.80 7.26 2.15
C VAL A 62 -9.42 5.96 2.86
N VAL A 63 -9.86 4.84 2.33
CA VAL A 63 -9.57 3.50 2.86
C VAL A 63 -8.77 2.73 1.82
N LEU A 64 -7.61 2.20 2.22
CA LEU A 64 -6.87 1.20 1.44
C LEU A 64 -6.93 -0.14 2.19
N ALA A 65 -7.29 -1.19 1.47
CA ALA A 65 -7.23 -2.56 1.96
C ALA A 65 -6.46 -3.42 0.95
N ASP A 66 -5.81 -4.47 1.42
CA ASP A 66 -5.24 -5.48 0.54
C ASP A 66 -6.32 -6.39 -0.03
N LEU A 67 -6.07 -6.94 -1.22
CA LEU A 67 -6.97 -7.90 -1.86
C LEU A 67 -6.82 -9.30 -1.26
N ASP A 68 -5.60 -9.59 -0.79
CA ASP A 68 -5.11 -10.90 -0.38
C ASP A 68 -5.38 -11.96 -1.44
N GLN A 69 -6.15 -12.97 -1.04
CA GLN A 69 -6.51 -14.13 -1.84
C GLN A 69 -7.87 -13.96 -2.53
N THR A 70 -8.54 -12.81 -2.37
CA THR A 70 -9.80 -12.56 -3.08
C THR A 70 -9.53 -12.45 -4.59
N ALA A 71 -10.42 -13.03 -5.42
CA ALA A 71 -10.19 -13.13 -6.86
C ALA A 71 -9.99 -11.76 -7.55
N CYS A 72 -10.74 -10.73 -7.14
CA CYS A 72 -10.62 -9.38 -7.69
C CYS A 72 -11.21 -8.30 -6.75
N ALA A 73 -10.79 -7.05 -6.95
CA ALA A 73 -11.24 -5.93 -6.14
C ALA A 73 -12.76 -5.67 -6.19
N PRO A 74 -13.46 -5.79 -7.34
CA PRO A 74 -14.93 -5.67 -7.36
C PRO A 74 -15.63 -6.70 -6.46
N LEU A 75 -15.18 -7.96 -6.47
CA LEU A 75 -15.73 -9.02 -5.63
C LEU A 75 -15.51 -8.70 -4.14
N LEU A 76 -14.31 -8.26 -3.76
CA LEU A 76 -14.02 -7.84 -2.38
C LEU A 76 -14.98 -6.73 -1.93
N ARG A 77 -15.16 -5.70 -2.78
CA ARG A 77 -16.06 -4.58 -2.47
C ARG A 77 -17.51 -5.04 -2.31
N GLN A 78 -17.98 -5.97 -3.14
CA GLN A 78 -19.32 -6.54 -3.02
C GLN A 78 -19.48 -7.32 -1.70
N GLN A 79 -18.52 -8.19 -1.38
CA GLN A 79 -18.52 -8.98 -0.13
C GLN A 79 -18.47 -8.12 1.13
N TRP A 80 -17.88 -6.92 1.04
CA TRP A 80 -17.75 -5.99 2.16
C TRP A 80 -18.89 -4.95 2.21
N GLY A 81 -19.85 -5.01 1.29
CA GLY A 81 -20.96 -4.04 1.24
C GLY A 81 -20.53 -2.62 0.86
N VAL A 82 -19.39 -2.47 0.18
CA VAL A 82 -18.82 -1.19 -0.27
C VAL A 82 -18.79 -1.07 -1.80
N ALA A 83 -19.66 -1.81 -2.49
CA ALA A 83 -19.84 -1.67 -3.94
C ALA A 83 -20.29 -0.25 -4.29
N LEU A 84 -21.26 0.28 -3.54
CA LEU A 84 -21.75 1.65 -3.61
C LEU A 84 -21.29 2.42 -2.37
N LEU A 85 -20.71 3.60 -2.59
CA LEU A 85 -20.18 4.44 -1.51
C LEU A 85 -20.67 5.89 -1.68
N PRO A 86 -20.82 6.65 -0.57
CA PRO A 86 -21.04 8.08 -0.66
C PRO A 86 -19.85 8.77 -1.32
N ARG A 87 -20.06 9.94 -1.93
CA ARG A 87 -18.97 10.73 -2.55
C ARG A 87 -17.83 11.06 -1.58
N THR A 88 -18.13 11.07 -0.27
CA THR A 88 -17.20 11.36 0.82
C THR A 88 -16.37 10.16 1.28
N MET A 89 -16.54 8.97 0.68
CA MET A 89 -15.73 7.80 0.98
C MET A 89 -15.10 7.23 -0.29
N LEU A 90 -13.77 7.14 -0.29
CA LEU A 90 -13.01 6.44 -1.32
C LEU A 90 -12.42 5.16 -0.74
N PHE A 91 -12.95 4.02 -1.17
CA PHE A 91 -12.37 2.71 -0.86
C PHE A 91 -11.53 2.22 -2.03
N ARG A 92 -10.26 1.90 -1.80
CA ARG A 92 -9.29 1.40 -2.76
C ARG A 92 -8.75 0.05 -2.31
N VAL A 93 -8.28 -0.73 -3.27
CA VAL A 93 -7.76 -2.07 -3.05
C VAL A 93 -6.40 -2.18 -3.72
N ALA A 94 -5.36 -2.53 -2.95
CA ALA A 94 -4.08 -2.96 -3.49
C ALA A 94 -4.24 -4.41 -3.99
N VAL A 95 -3.94 -4.68 -5.26
CA VAL A 95 -4.08 -6.04 -5.80
C VAL A 95 -2.98 -6.93 -5.22
N ARG A 96 -3.42 -8.08 -4.69
CA ARG A 96 -2.69 -8.93 -3.76
C ARG A 96 -2.40 -8.22 -2.44
N GLU A 97 -1.34 -7.44 -2.37
CA GLU A 97 -0.89 -6.78 -1.15
C GLU A 97 -0.22 -5.45 -1.47
N ALA A 98 -0.13 -4.54 -0.49
CA ALA A 98 0.59 -3.28 -0.64
C ALA A 98 2.06 -3.46 -1.03
N GLU A 99 2.69 -4.58 -0.66
CA GLU A 99 4.05 -4.93 -1.10
C GLU A 99 4.18 -5.07 -2.62
N ALA A 100 3.11 -5.41 -3.35
CA ALA A 100 3.14 -5.39 -4.81
C ALA A 100 3.42 -3.98 -5.35
N TRP A 101 2.94 -2.93 -4.68
CA TRP A 101 3.23 -1.54 -5.05
C TRP A 101 4.69 -1.17 -4.77
N VAL A 102 5.25 -1.66 -3.66
CA VAL A 102 6.68 -1.46 -3.34
C VAL A 102 7.56 -2.06 -4.44
N LEU A 103 7.27 -3.31 -4.83
CA LEU A 103 8.02 -4.03 -5.87
C LEU A 103 7.80 -3.46 -7.29
N ALA A 104 6.74 -2.68 -7.51
CA ALA A 104 6.42 -2.11 -8.81
C ALA A 104 7.43 -1.03 -9.24
N ASP A 105 8.08 -0.34 -8.30
CA ASP A 105 9.30 0.42 -8.58
C ASP A 105 10.49 -0.55 -8.62
N ARG A 106 10.63 -1.25 -9.75
CA ARG A 106 11.62 -2.31 -9.91
C ARG A 106 13.05 -1.78 -9.81
N ALA A 107 13.32 -0.61 -10.39
CA ALA A 107 14.66 -0.03 -10.39
C ALA A 107 15.04 0.48 -8.99
N GLY A 108 14.13 1.23 -8.33
CA GLY A 108 14.36 1.73 -6.99
C GLY A 108 14.47 0.61 -5.96
N PHE A 109 13.57 -0.39 -6.01
CA PHE A 109 13.64 -1.53 -5.09
C PHE A 109 14.91 -2.37 -5.30
N ALA A 110 15.34 -2.60 -6.55
CA ALA A 110 16.58 -3.31 -6.85
C ALA A 110 17.80 -2.59 -6.27
N ALA A 111 17.86 -1.27 -6.43
CA ALA A 111 18.92 -0.44 -5.87
C ALA A 111 18.93 -0.52 -4.34
N PHE A 112 17.76 -0.34 -3.71
CA PHE A 112 17.58 -0.45 -2.26
C PHE A 112 18.02 -1.82 -1.73
N ALA A 113 17.55 -2.90 -2.36
CA ALA A 113 17.86 -4.27 -1.96
C ALA A 113 19.25 -4.73 -2.40
N GLY A 114 20.00 -3.96 -3.21
CA GLY A 114 21.31 -4.35 -3.71
C GLY A 114 21.29 -5.64 -4.54
N ILE A 115 20.27 -5.80 -5.39
CA ILE A 115 20.07 -6.95 -6.28
C ILE A 115 19.89 -6.49 -7.74
N PRO A 116 20.08 -7.38 -8.75
CA PRO A 116 19.77 -7.02 -10.13
C PRO A 116 18.26 -6.79 -10.34
N PRO A 117 17.83 -5.73 -11.07
CA PRO A 117 16.42 -5.48 -11.38
C PRO A 117 15.72 -6.63 -12.13
N SER A 118 16.48 -7.43 -12.86
CA SER A 118 15.98 -8.63 -13.55
C SER A 118 15.48 -9.72 -12.62
N LYS A 119 15.79 -9.66 -11.32
CA LYS A 119 15.27 -10.58 -10.31
C LYS A 119 13.85 -10.21 -9.84
N ILE A 120 13.42 -8.97 -10.08
CA ILE A 120 12.10 -8.50 -9.66
C ILE A 120 11.13 -8.70 -10.82
N SER A 121 9.98 -9.32 -10.53
CA SER A 121 8.90 -9.55 -11.49
C SER A 121 8.50 -8.26 -12.21
N PRO A 122 8.29 -8.29 -13.54
CA PRO A 122 7.68 -7.17 -14.27
C PRO A 122 6.20 -6.97 -13.93
N ALA A 123 5.55 -7.94 -13.28
CA ALA A 123 4.15 -7.88 -12.87
C ALA A 123 4.00 -8.28 -11.39
N PRO A 124 4.32 -7.41 -10.43
CA PRO A 124 4.27 -7.75 -9.01
C PRO A 124 2.86 -8.11 -8.51
N GLU A 125 1.82 -7.52 -9.09
CA GLU A 125 0.42 -7.81 -8.72
C GLU A 125 -0.07 -9.21 -9.12
N THR A 126 0.70 -9.96 -9.92
CA THR A 126 0.40 -11.36 -10.26
C THR A 126 1.10 -12.34 -9.32
N LEU A 127 1.96 -11.86 -8.42
CA LEU A 127 2.61 -12.71 -7.43
C LEU A 127 1.56 -13.25 -6.44
N PRO A 128 1.63 -14.53 -6.06
CA PRO A 128 0.66 -15.09 -5.12
C PRO A 128 0.81 -14.50 -3.70
N ASP A 129 2.03 -14.11 -3.33
CA ASP A 129 2.39 -13.52 -2.04
C ASP A 129 3.53 -12.49 -2.25
N PRO A 130 3.18 -11.24 -2.59
CA PRO A 130 4.16 -10.16 -2.81
C PRO A 130 5.06 -9.90 -1.59
N LYS A 131 4.53 -9.97 -0.37
CA LYS A 131 5.29 -9.81 0.87
C LYS A 131 6.37 -10.87 1.02
N GLN A 132 6.03 -12.13 0.80
CA GLN A 132 7.00 -13.21 0.89
C GLN A 132 8.05 -13.11 -0.23
N GLU A 133 7.66 -12.71 -1.45
CA GLU A 133 8.62 -12.49 -2.54
C GLU A 133 9.58 -11.34 -2.22
N LEU A 134 9.07 -10.22 -1.69
CA LEU A 134 9.88 -9.10 -1.23
C LEU A 134 10.93 -9.56 -0.22
N VAL A 135 10.51 -10.32 0.81
CA VAL A 135 11.43 -10.88 1.82
C VAL A 135 12.46 -11.81 1.18
N ASN A 136 12.06 -12.64 0.22
CA ASN A 136 12.98 -13.56 -0.48
C ASN A 136 14.00 -12.83 -1.35
N LEU A 137 13.60 -11.73 -1.99
CA LEU A 137 14.50 -10.86 -2.76
C LEU A 137 15.54 -10.23 -1.83
N VAL A 138 15.11 -9.68 -0.70
CA VAL A 138 16.02 -9.05 0.28
C VAL A 138 16.93 -10.09 0.95
N ARG A 139 16.47 -11.34 1.15
CA ARG A 139 17.33 -12.44 1.64
C ARG A 139 18.55 -12.68 0.74
N ARG A 140 18.42 -12.41 -0.56
CA ARG A 140 19.51 -12.53 -1.56
C ARG A 140 20.34 -11.25 -1.69
N SER A 141 20.07 -10.23 -0.88
CA SER A 141 20.79 -8.96 -0.90
C SER A 141 22.29 -9.16 -0.68
N ARG A 142 23.07 -8.33 -1.39
CA ARG A 142 24.50 -8.14 -1.13
C ARG A 142 24.73 -7.40 0.20
N ASN A 143 23.76 -6.59 0.64
CA ASN A 143 23.80 -5.89 1.91
C ASN A 143 23.30 -6.82 3.03
N LYS A 144 24.25 -7.45 3.74
CA LYS A 144 23.92 -8.39 4.83
C LYS A 144 23.23 -7.74 6.01
N ARG A 145 23.51 -6.46 6.27
CA ARG A 145 22.83 -5.71 7.32
C ARG A 145 21.36 -5.53 6.98
N LEU A 146 21.06 -5.08 5.76
CA LEU A 146 19.68 -4.94 5.27
C LEU A 146 18.93 -6.28 5.37
N ALA A 147 19.56 -7.37 4.93
CA ALA A 147 18.95 -8.70 5.02
C ALA A 147 18.61 -9.09 6.47
N ALA A 148 19.52 -8.88 7.43
CA ALA A 148 19.27 -9.18 8.84
C ALA A 148 18.14 -8.33 9.46
N GLU A 149 17.91 -7.13 8.93
CA GLU A 149 16.92 -6.18 9.44
C GLU A 149 15.51 -6.41 8.87
N LEU A 150 15.37 -6.86 7.61
CA LEU A 150 14.06 -7.07 6.96
C LEU A 150 13.62 -8.54 6.88
N VAL A 151 14.55 -9.49 6.94
CA VAL A 151 14.24 -10.91 6.77
C VAL A 151 14.07 -11.54 8.14
N PRO A 152 13.00 -12.33 8.38
CA PRO A 152 12.86 -13.06 9.64
C PRO A 152 13.99 -14.08 9.81
N ALA A 153 14.35 -14.35 11.06
CA ALA A 153 15.30 -15.41 11.38
C ALA A 153 14.79 -16.78 10.86
N GLN A 154 15.71 -17.66 10.49
CA GLN A 154 15.35 -18.99 10.00
C GLN A 154 14.59 -19.76 11.07
N GLY A 155 13.43 -20.34 10.71
CA GLY A 155 12.55 -21.05 11.64
C GLY A 155 11.68 -20.15 12.51
N SER A 156 11.73 -18.82 12.33
CA SER A 156 10.83 -17.89 13.02
C SER A 156 9.37 -18.10 12.60
N ALA A 157 8.46 -17.97 13.56
CA ALA A 157 7.02 -17.99 13.31
C ALA A 157 6.50 -16.67 12.69
N VAL A 158 7.30 -15.59 12.70
CA VAL A 158 6.93 -14.32 12.05
C VAL A 158 7.45 -14.26 10.62
N SER A 159 6.66 -13.64 9.74
CA SER A 159 6.92 -13.55 8.30
C SER A 159 7.84 -12.39 7.90
N ILE A 160 8.13 -11.46 8.81
CA ILE A 160 8.93 -10.25 8.57
C ILE A 160 10.05 -10.08 9.59
N GLY A 161 11.13 -9.42 9.19
CA GLY A 161 12.26 -9.08 10.05
C GLY A 161 11.98 -7.91 11.01
N PRO A 162 12.86 -7.69 12.00
CA PRO A 162 12.62 -6.78 13.11
C PRO A 162 12.43 -5.32 12.71
N LEU A 163 13.09 -4.85 11.64
CA LEU A 163 13.02 -3.46 11.17
C LEU A 163 12.31 -3.34 9.81
N TYR A 164 11.47 -4.32 9.46
CA TYR A 164 10.76 -4.36 8.17
C TYR A 164 10.05 -3.04 7.83
N ASN A 165 9.16 -2.57 8.71
CA ASN A 165 8.39 -1.35 8.50
C ASN A 165 9.28 -0.09 8.51
N GLU A 166 10.33 -0.06 9.32
CA GLU A 166 11.24 1.08 9.38
C GLU A 166 12.02 1.23 8.07
N ARG A 167 12.64 0.14 7.60
CA ARG A 167 13.46 0.14 6.39
C ARG A 167 12.65 0.33 5.12
N LEU A 168 11.52 -0.35 4.98
CA LEU A 168 10.65 -0.13 3.84
C LEU A 168 9.98 1.24 3.90
N GLY A 169 9.60 1.71 5.08
CA GLY A 169 9.09 3.07 5.24
C GLY A 169 10.12 4.14 4.86
N GLN A 170 11.40 3.93 5.19
CA GLN A 170 12.50 4.79 4.74
C GLN A 170 12.62 4.76 3.21
N PHE A 171 12.67 3.56 2.62
CA PHE A 171 12.71 3.39 1.17
C PHE A 171 11.57 4.13 0.48
N VAL A 172 10.33 3.97 0.95
CA VAL A 172 9.15 4.61 0.36
C VAL A 172 9.21 6.14 0.43
N ARG A 173 9.69 6.68 1.56
CA ARG A 173 9.79 8.13 1.75
C ARG A 173 10.87 8.74 0.85
N GLU A 174 12.03 8.12 0.79
CA GLU A 174 13.24 8.72 0.25
C GLU A 174 13.52 8.35 -1.21
N PHE A 175 13.19 7.11 -1.63
CA PHE A 175 13.69 6.55 -2.89
C PHE A 175 12.61 5.97 -3.81
N TRP A 176 11.48 5.51 -3.27
CA TRP A 176 10.42 4.91 -4.08
C TRP A 176 9.79 5.91 -5.04
N ASP A 177 9.80 5.56 -6.32
CA ASP A 177 9.24 6.36 -7.40
C ASP A 177 7.80 5.92 -7.72
N VAL A 178 6.86 6.83 -7.48
CA VAL A 178 5.42 6.59 -7.67
C VAL A 178 5.09 6.40 -9.15
N GLU A 179 5.69 7.16 -10.07
CA GLU A 179 5.42 7.05 -11.50
C GLU A 179 5.98 5.74 -12.06
N ALA A 180 7.20 5.37 -11.65
CA ALA A 180 7.79 4.09 -12.03
C ALA A 180 6.96 2.90 -11.49
N ALA A 181 6.44 3.02 -10.26
CA ALA A 181 5.55 2.02 -9.69
C ALA A 181 4.21 1.92 -10.42
N MET A 182 3.58 3.07 -10.76
CA MET A 182 2.32 3.10 -11.51
C MET A 182 2.44 2.39 -12.86
N ALA A 183 3.58 2.51 -13.55
CA ALA A 183 3.81 1.84 -14.83
C ALA A 183 3.77 0.30 -14.74
N ASN A 184 4.04 -0.28 -13.56
CA ASN A 184 4.05 -1.73 -13.33
C ASN A 184 2.94 -2.21 -12.39
N SER A 185 2.05 -1.32 -11.93
CA SER A 185 0.97 -1.62 -10.97
C SER A 185 -0.35 -0.97 -11.40
N PRO A 186 -1.20 -1.71 -12.14
CA PRO A 186 -2.51 -1.23 -12.54
C PRO A 186 -3.41 -0.82 -11.36
N SER A 187 -3.30 -1.46 -10.19
CA SER A 187 -4.13 -1.07 -9.03
C SER A 187 -3.68 0.24 -8.38
N LEU A 188 -2.37 0.52 -8.36
CA LEU A 188 -1.81 1.80 -7.94
C LEU A 188 -2.18 2.92 -8.91
N GLU A 189 -1.99 2.71 -10.21
CA GLU A 189 -2.33 3.68 -11.26
C GLU A 189 -3.78 4.14 -11.17
N ARG A 190 -4.73 3.19 -11.08
CA ARG A 190 -6.15 3.50 -10.86
C ARG A 190 -6.40 4.20 -9.52
N THR A 191 -5.62 3.90 -8.48
CA THR A 191 -5.76 4.54 -7.17
C THR A 191 -5.33 6.01 -7.22
N VAL A 192 -4.18 6.30 -7.83
CA VAL A 192 -3.70 7.68 -8.06
C VAL A 192 -4.71 8.46 -8.89
N ALA A 193 -5.22 7.87 -9.98
CA ALA A 193 -6.24 8.51 -10.83
C ALA A 193 -7.49 8.89 -10.04
N ARG A 194 -7.99 8.01 -9.16
CA ARG A 194 -9.15 8.29 -8.30
C ARG A 194 -8.88 9.33 -7.24
N LEU A 195 -7.68 9.36 -6.66
CA LEU A 195 -7.27 10.38 -5.69
C LEU A 195 -7.17 11.76 -6.35
N ARG A 196 -6.72 11.86 -7.60
CA ARG A 196 -6.68 13.14 -8.34
C ARG A 196 -8.07 13.80 -8.53
N THR A 197 -9.17 13.03 -8.42
CA THR A 197 -10.54 13.52 -8.63
C THR A 197 -11.49 13.32 -7.43
N PHE A 198 -11.03 12.77 -6.31
CA PHE A 198 -11.90 12.53 -5.15
C PHE A 198 -12.47 13.83 -4.58
N MET A 199 -13.78 13.93 -4.32
CA MET A 199 -14.40 15.17 -3.82
C MET A 199 -14.25 16.40 -4.76
N LYS A 200 -13.98 16.18 -6.05
CA LYS A 200 -14.27 17.16 -7.12
C LYS A 200 -15.66 16.87 -7.67
#